data_AF-A0A3A3FQS8-F1
#
_entry.id   AF-A0A3A3FQS8-F1
#
_cell.length_a   1.000
_cell.length_b   1.000
_cell.length_c   1.000
_cell.angle_alpha   90.00
_cell.angle_beta   90.00
_cell.angle_gamma   90.00
#
_symmetry.space_group_name_H-M   'P 1'
#
loop_
_entity.id
_entity.type
_entity.pdbx_description
1 polymer ?
#
loop_
_entity_poly.entity_id
_entity_poly.type
_entity_poly.pdbx_seq_one_letter_code
_entity_poly.pdbx_strand_id
1 'polypeptide(L)'
;MSQYRRDRSEYWIPPQKATLPEAATSRPDLETATNVELGIMMQETAGTQRATEFLKKKMVPVDVTMRVLLRPSERRKPRVTARK
;
A
#
# COMPACT_ATOMS: atom_id res chain seq x y z
N MET A 1 47.29 -42.07 -3.22
CA MET A 1 45.84 -42.08 -3.50
C MET A 1 45.11 -42.21 -2.17
N SER A 2 44.45 -41.15 -1.71
CA SER A 2 42.97 -41.05 -1.71
C SER A 2 42.37 -41.77 -0.48
N GLN A 3 41.59 -41.17 0.44
CA GLN A 3 40.72 -40.00 0.36
C GLN A 3 40.46 -39.42 1.75
N TYR A 4 40.47 -38.09 1.83
CA TYR A 4 39.82 -37.30 2.87
C TYR A 4 38.35 -37.71 3.01
N ARG A 5 37.97 -38.44 4.06
CA ARG A 5 36.57 -38.44 4.52
C ARG A 5 36.41 -37.25 5.44
N ARG A 6 36.03 -36.12 4.84
CA ARG A 6 35.54 -34.96 5.56
C ARG A 6 34.30 -35.42 6.33
N ASP A 7 34.39 -35.36 7.64
CA ASP A 7 33.26 -35.32 8.55
C ASP A 7 32.46 -34.07 8.18
N ARG A 8 31.53 -34.25 7.23
CA ARG A 8 30.61 -33.21 6.82
C ARG A 8 29.55 -33.22 7.90
N SER A 9 29.80 -32.43 8.95
CA SER A 9 28.78 -31.89 9.84
C SER A 9 27.74 -31.20 8.96
N GLU A 10 26.83 -32.01 8.43
CA GLU A 10 25.64 -31.60 7.73
C GLU A 10 24.80 -30.91 8.79
N TYR A 11 24.96 -29.59 8.86
CA TYR A 11 24.05 -28.73 9.59
C TYR A 11 22.66 -29.00 9.03
N TRP A 12 21.92 -29.90 9.69
CA TRP A 12 20.50 -30.04 9.51
C TRP A 12 19.88 -28.72 9.95
N ILE A 13 19.61 -27.84 8.98
CA ILE A 13 18.79 -26.65 9.20
C ILE A 13 17.35 -27.17 9.13
N PRO A 14 16.61 -27.20 10.26
CA PRO A 14 15.20 -27.59 10.21
C PRO A 14 14.47 -26.65 9.23
N PRO A 15 13.47 -27.14 8.47
CA PRO A 15 12.67 -26.28 7.62
C PRO A 15 12.03 -25.24 8.52
N GLN A 16 12.49 -23.99 8.41
CA GLN A 16 11.85 -22.88 9.09
C GLN A 16 10.39 -22.93 8.65
N LYS A 17 9.48 -23.15 9.60
CA LYS A 17 8.05 -23.07 9.35
C LYS A 17 7.85 -21.78 8.58
N ALA A 18 7.34 -21.86 7.36
CA ALA A 18 6.97 -20.69 6.61
C ALA A 18 5.91 -19.97 7.44
N THR A 19 6.35 -19.04 8.29
CA THR A 19 5.53 -17.93 8.73
C THR A 19 5.31 -17.11 7.47
N LEU A 20 4.34 -17.57 6.67
CA LEU A 20 3.67 -16.73 5.71
C LEU A 20 3.37 -15.44 6.46
N PRO A 21 3.84 -14.27 5.99
CA PRO A 21 3.36 -13.04 6.58
C PRO A 21 1.86 -13.10 6.42
N GLU A 22 1.14 -13.19 7.54
CA GLU A 22 -0.30 -13.02 7.61
C GLU A 22 -0.61 -11.54 7.37
N ALA A 23 -0.11 -11.02 6.25
CA ALA A 23 -0.55 -9.82 5.60
C ALA A 23 -1.68 -10.22 4.64
N ALA A 24 -2.69 -10.90 5.17
CA ALA A 24 -4.03 -10.63 4.71
C ALA A 24 -4.36 -9.22 5.24
N THR A 25 -3.76 -8.19 4.63
CA THR A 25 -4.18 -6.81 4.80
C THR A 25 -5.65 -6.80 4.45
N SER A 26 -6.46 -6.82 5.51
CA SER A 26 -7.90 -6.77 5.52
C SER A 26 -8.37 -5.80 4.45
N ARG A 27 -9.45 -6.21 3.77
CA ARG A 27 -10.26 -5.41 2.84
C ARG A 27 -10.00 -3.90 2.99
N PRO A 28 -9.72 -3.16 1.90
CA PRO A 28 -9.75 -1.70 1.99
C PRO A 28 -11.11 -1.31 2.58
N ASP A 29 -11.10 -0.71 3.77
CA ASP A 29 -12.31 -0.31 4.47
C ASP A 29 -13.15 0.52 3.48
N LEU A 30 -14.29 -0.02 3.04
CA LEU A 30 -15.14 0.62 2.02
C LEU A 30 -15.54 2.03 2.47
N GLU A 31 -15.70 2.22 3.77
CA GLU A 31 -15.94 3.51 4.39
C GLU A 31 -14.78 4.49 4.17
N THR A 32 -13.54 4.04 4.38
CA THR A 32 -12.33 4.85 4.14
C THR A 32 -12.22 5.22 2.66
N ALA A 33 -12.48 4.29 1.74
CA ALA A 33 -12.50 4.57 0.31
C ALA A 33 -13.54 5.64 -0.07
N THR A 34 -14.75 5.51 0.47
CA THR A 34 -15.86 6.45 0.24
C THR A 34 -15.54 7.84 0.79
N ASN A 35 -15.01 7.92 2.02
CA ASN A 35 -14.60 9.18 2.63
C ASN A 35 -13.46 9.86 1.85
N VAL A 36 -12.51 9.06 1.33
CA VAL A 36 -11.42 9.55 0.47
C VAL A 36 -11.95 10.15 -0.82
N GLU A 37 -12.91 9.50 -1.49
CA GLU A 37 -13.53 10.03 -2.72
C GLU A 37 -14.28 11.33 -2.47
N LEU A 38 -15.07 11.41 -1.39
CA LEU A 38 -15.71 12.65 -0.94
C LEU A 38 -14.68 13.75 -0.66
N GLY A 39 -13.55 13.42 -0.02
CA GLY A 39 -12.46 14.35 0.23
C GLY A 39 -11.86 14.92 -1.07
N ILE A 40 -11.67 14.09 -2.10
CA ILE A 40 -11.19 14.54 -3.42
C ILE A 40 -12.21 15.48 -4.08
N MET A 41 -13.49 15.11 -4.09
CA MET A 41 -14.54 15.97 -4.67
C MET A 41 -14.66 17.31 -3.93
N MET A 42 -14.50 17.29 -2.59
CA MET A 42 -14.44 18.50 -1.78
C MET A 42 -13.22 19.36 -2.08
N GLN A 43 -12.09 18.76 -2.45
CA GLN A 43 -10.90 19.52 -2.83
C GLN A 43 -11.16 20.34 -4.11
N GLU A 44 -11.79 19.74 -5.11
CA GLU A 44 -12.11 20.40 -6.39
C GLU A 44 -13.14 21.54 -6.21
N THR A 45 -14.07 21.40 -5.26
CA THR A 45 -15.18 22.35 -5.07
C THR A 45 -14.96 23.39 -3.97
N ALA A 46 -14.28 23.02 -2.89
CA ALA A 46 -14.14 23.82 -1.67
C ALA A 46 -12.68 24.07 -1.24
N GLY A 47 -11.71 23.51 -1.98
CA GLY A 47 -10.28 23.69 -1.75
C GLY A 47 -9.64 22.70 -0.78
N THR A 48 -8.31 22.58 -0.89
CA THR A 48 -7.51 21.56 -0.19
C THR A 48 -7.60 21.63 1.34
N GLN A 49 -7.71 22.83 1.92
CA GLN A 49 -7.85 22.97 3.39
C GLN A 49 -9.12 22.30 3.91
N ARG A 50 -10.27 22.57 3.28
CA ARG A 50 -11.55 21.98 3.69
C ARG A 50 -11.61 20.47 3.47
N ALA A 51 -11.01 19.99 2.39
CA ALA A 51 -10.86 18.56 2.14
C ALA A 51 -10.00 17.86 3.22
N THR A 52 -8.91 18.50 3.63
CA THR A 52 -8.02 17.98 4.69
C THR A 52 -8.75 17.92 6.04
N GLU A 53 -9.48 18.97 6.40
CA GLU A 53 -10.29 19.00 7.62
C GLU A 53 -11.38 17.93 7.64
N PHE A 54 -12.04 17.69 6.51
CA PHE A 54 -13.04 16.64 6.36
C PHE A 54 -12.44 15.24 6.59
N LEU A 55 -11.31 14.94 5.94
CA LEU A 55 -10.63 13.65 6.08
C LEU A 55 -10.08 13.43 7.50
N LYS A 56 -9.59 14.50 8.13
CA LYS A 56 -9.17 14.47 9.54
C LYS A 56 -10.34 14.16 10.48
N LYS A 57 -11.52 14.74 10.26
CA LYS A 57 -12.74 14.44 11.04
C LYS A 57 -13.20 12.99 10.87
N LYS A 58 -12.93 12.38 9.71
CA LYS A 58 -13.22 10.97 9.42
C LYS A 58 -12.12 10.00 9.86
N MET A 59 -11.15 10.48 10.64
CA MET A 59 -10.00 9.70 11.13
C MET A 59 -9.20 9.02 10.01
N VAL A 60 -9.21 9.58 8.80
CA VAL A 60 -8.37 9.08 7.72
C VAL A 60 -6.91 9.40 8.05
N PRO A 61 -5.98 8.43 7.95
CA PRO A 61 -4.57 8.69 8.25
C PRO A 61 -4.01 9.85 7.45
N VAL A 62 -3.13 10.64 8.08
CA VAL A 62 -2.52 11.83 7.46
C VAL A 62 -1.73 11.45 6.21
N ASP A 63 -1.02 10.32 6.23
CA ASP A 63 -0.28 9.79 5.08
C ASP A 63 -1.18 9.52 3.87
N VAL A 64 -2.39 9.01 4.11
CA VAL A 64 -3.40 8.75 3.07
C VAL A 64 -3.94 10.07 2.56
N THR A 65 -4.29 10.99 3.46
CA THR A 65 -4.82 12.32 3.13
C THR A 65 -3.82 13.12 2.28
N MET A 66 -2.55 13.14 2.66
CA MET A 66 -1.49 13.78 1.88
C MET A 66 -1.34 13.13 0.51
N ARG A 67 -1.32 11.79 0.43
CA ARG A 67 -1.19 11.08 -0.84
C ARG A 67 -2.35 11.40 -1.79
N VAL A 68 -3.56 11.42 -1.27
CA VAL A 68 -4.79 11.64 -2.03
C VAL A 68 -4.89 13.09 -2.51
N LEU A 69 -4.66 14.06 -1.61
CA LEU A 69 -4.86 15.48 -1.92
C LEU A 69 -3.69 16.11 -2.66
N LEU A 70 -2.45 15.63 -2.46
CA LEU A 70 -1.25 16.20 -3.10
C LEU A 70 -0.92 15.55 -4.44
N ARG A 71 -1.45 14.36 -4.73
CA ARG A 71 -1.18 13.63 -5.99
C ARG A 71 -2.45 13.29 -6.79
N PRO A 72 -3.38 14.25 -7.04
CA PRO A 72 -4.55 13.98 -7.86
C PRO A 72 -4.16 13.54 -9.29
N SER A 73 -3.02 14.01 -9.79
CA SER A 73 -2.47 13.70 -11.12
C SER A 73 -1.91 12.28 -11.30
N GLU A 74 -1.46 11.59 -10.24
CA GLU A 74 -0.99 10.19 -10.35
C GLU A 74 -2.14 9.19 -10.54
N ARG A 75 -3.38 9.57 -10.19
CA ARG A 75 -4.58 8.75 -10.44
C ARG A 75 -4.97 8.72 -11.91
N ARG A 76 -4.72 9.81 -12.65
CA ARG A 76 -4.86 9.84 -14.11
C ARG A 76 -3.57 9.32 -14.71
N LYS A 77 -3.36 8.00 -14.69
CA LYS A 77 -2.67 7.41 -15.83
C LYS A 77 -3.69 7.46 -16.96
N PRO A 78 -3.63 8.41 -17.92
CA PRO A 78 -4.27 8.12 -19.19
C PRO A 78 -3.70 6.78 -19.60
N ARG A 79 -4.57 5.80 -19.80
CA ARG A 79 -4.21 4.62 -20.56
C ARG A 79 -3.90 5.19 -21.94
N VAL A 80 -2.66 5.65 -22.13
CA VAL A 80 -2.13 5.94 -23.45
C VAL A 80 -2.09 4.56 -24.07
N THR A 81 -3.19 4.18 -24.69
CA THR A 81 -3.20 3.24 -25.79
C THR A 81 -2.31 3.89 -26.84
N ALA A 82 -1.00 3.70 -26.65
CA ALA A 82 0.02 4.03 -27.60
C ALA A 82 -0.34 3.23 -28.85
N ARG A 83 -0.73 3.99 -29.86
CA ARG A 83 -1.15 3.58 -31.19
C ARG A 83 -0.17 2.58 -31.81
N LYS A 84 -0.67 1.76 -32.74
CA LYS A 84 -0.18 1.81 -34.12
C LYS A 84 -1.26 1.37 -35.09
#